data_AF-A0A839PAE0-F1
#
_entry.id   AF-A0A839PAE0-F1
#
_cell.length_a   1.000
_cell.length_b   1.000
_cell.length_c   1.000
_cell.angle_alpha   90.00
_cell.angle_beta   90.00
_cell.angle_gamma   90.00
#
_symmetry.space_group_name_H-M   'P 1'
#
loop_
_entity.id
_entity.type
_entity.pdbx_description
1 polymer ?
#
loop_
_entity_poly.entity_id
_entity_poly.type
_entity_poly.pdbx_seq_one_letter_code
_entity_poly.pdbx_strand_id
1 'polypeptide(L)'
;MQSHTDILASLDHALADTDACKNATNLEPVKPAAAPENHGVEGQKADTRLVGIQHPSHSHPITTPSKPSLSPTSHLATYSSPTPSKQRQEATAKVRPSIARSWRKLWPHQKLARAFLAAEAQGGISFTLNLSPRLQATLSGSPDPARLQSHYINRELRKATDSAVPYAFTFEVSPAGRLHLHGVLVPGSFEEDYILAIDRALGNAGGKLKAANITRLTQSYLGTLPDALGWYAYIQKQGDRAAQFLGTNKVTFISASLRKMCA
;
A
#
# COMPACT_ATOMS: atom_id res chain seq x y z
N MET A 1 -47.27 -45.10 28.89
CA MET A 1 -45.89 -45.50 28.54
C MET A 1 -45.87 -45.85 27.07
N GLN A 2 -44.98 -45.19 26.30
CA GLN A 2 -44.57 -45.48 24.90
C GLN A 2 -45.68 -45.51 23.82
N SER A 3 -45.50 -45.01 22.60
CA SER A 3 -44.41 -44.31 21.92
C SER A 3 -45.00 -43.83 20.58
N HIS A 4 -44.82 -42.54 20.26
CA HIS A 4 -45.13 -41.97 18.95
C HIS A 4 -43.96 -42.24 18.00
N THR A 5 -44.26 -42.74 16.81
CA THR A 5 -43.33 -42.82 15.68
C THR A 5 -44.02 -42.25 14.45
N ASP A 6 -43.22 -41.53 13.67
CA ASP A 6 -43.54 -40.71 12.52
C ASP A 6 -44.12 -41.48 11.31
N ILE A 7 -44.67 -40.71 10.35
CA ILE A 7 -44.41 -40.75 8.88
C ILE A 7 -45.68 -40.36 8.10
N LEU A 8 -45.71 -39.16 7.55
CA LEU A 8 -46.51 -38.66 6.40
C LEU A 8 -45.82 -37.38 5.93
N ALA A 9 -45.79 -36.90 4.68
CA ALA A 9 -46.18 -37.30 3.33
C ALA A 9 -45.58 -36.14 2.45
N SER A 10 -44.94 -36.37 1.30
CA SER A 10 -45.52 -36.45 -0.05
C SER A 10 -46.01 -35.12 -0.67
N LEU A 11 -45.75 -34.99 -1.99
CA LEU A 11 -46.33 -34.07 -3.01
C LEU A 11 -45.84 -32.59 -2.98
N ASP A 12 -45.56 -31.85 -4.07
CA ASP A 12 -46.01 -31.81 -5.49
C ASP A 12 -44.88 -31.16 -6.36
N HIS A 13 -44.59 -31.52 -7.64
CA HIS A 13 -45.20 -31.04 -8.91
C HIS A 13 -45.33 -29.49 -9.01
N ALA A 14 -45.06 -28.74 -10.09
CA ALA A 14 -44.60 -28.89 -11.47
C ALA A 14 -44.43 -27.46 -12.09
N LEU A 15 -44.06 -27.35 -13.39
CA LEU A 15 -44.11 -26.21 -14.35
C LEU A 15 -42.81 -25.35 -14.50
N ALA A 16 -42.07 -25.45 -15.61
CA ALA A 16 -42.27 -24.89 -16.98
C ALA A 16 -42.11 -23.35 -17.01
N ASP A 17 -40.99 -22.79 -17.47
CA ASP A 17 -40.55 -22.53 -18.86
C ASP A 17 -41.28 -21.33 -19.52
N THR A 18 -40.56 -20.21 -19.74
CA THR A 18 -40.82 -19.18 -20.77
C THR A 18 -39.60 -18.26 -20.97
N ASP A 19 -38.94 -18.43 -22.12
CA ASP A 19 -38.47 -17.47 -23.12
C ASP A 19 -38.05 -16.00 -22.81
N ALA A 20 -36.79 -15.75 -23.20
CA ALA A 20 -36.30 -14.75 -24.19
C ALA A 20 -36.97 -13.37 -24.40
N CYS A 21 -36.16 -12.32 -24.21
CA CYS A 21 -36.16 -11.05 -24.98
C CYS A 21 -34.73 -10.46 -24.89
N LYS A 22 -33.84 -10.63 -25.88
CA LYS A 22 -33.64 -9.78 -27.08
C LYS A 22 -33.95 -8.30 -26.85
N ASN A 23 -32.89 -7.49 -26.71
CA ASN A 23 -32.87 -6.10 -27.19
C ASN A 23 -31.46 -5.77 -27.67
N ALA A 24 -31.31 -5.81 -28.99
CA ALA A 24 -30.24 -5.18 -29.72
C ALA A 24 -30.68 -3.74 -30.02
N THR A 25 -29.85 -2.75 -29.69
CA THR A 25 -30.06 -1.37 -30.14
C THR A 25 -28.91 -0.98 -31.06
N ASN A 26 -29.32 -0.45 -32.21
CA ASN A 26 -28.54 -0.11 -33.38
C ASN A 26 -27.38 0.87 -33.13
N LEU A 27 -26.35 0.66 -33.95
CA LEU A 27 -25.23 1.54 -34.19
C LEU A 27 -25.66 2.75 -35.04
N GLU A 28 -25.24 3.95 -34.62
CA GLU A 28 -25.11 5.11 -35.51
C GLU A 28 -23.62 5.26 -35.88
N PRO A 29 -23.27 5.46 -37.17
CA PRO A 29 -21.89 5.57 -37.62
C PRO A 29 -21.31 6.97 -37.32
N VAL A 30 -20.32 7.03 -36.43
CA VAL A 30 -19.56 8.26 -36.19
C VAL A 30 -18.57 8.50 -37.34
N LYS A 31 -18.82 9.62 -38.04
CA LYS A 31 -18.00 10.24 -39.08
C LYS A 31 -16.53 10.44 -38.64
N PRO A 32 -15.51 10.03 -39.42
CA PRO A 32 -14.11 10.28 -39.09
C PRO A 32 -13.79 11.77 -39.30
N ALA A 33 -13.36 12.44 -38.23
CA ALA A 33 -12.82 13.79 -38.27
C ALA A 33 -11.33 13.75 -38.62
N ALA A 34 -10.92 14.75 -39.38
CA ALA A 34 -9.64 14.91 -40.06
C ALA A 34 -8.41 14.84 -39.15
N ALA A 35 -7.32 14.34 -39.73
CA ALA A 35 -5.97 14.36 -39.18
C ALA A 35 -5.47 15.81 -39.02
N PRO A 36 -4.92 16.18 -37.85
CA PRO A 36 -4.07 17.35 -37.75
C PRO A 36 -2.61 17.00 -38.09
N GLU A 37 -1.99 17.99 -38.71
CA GLU A 37 -0.72 18.00 -39.39
C GLU A 37 0.49 17.74 -38.47
N ASN A 38 1.55 17.21 -39.09
CA ASN A 38 2.88 17.10 -38.55
C ASN A 38 3.49 18.49 -38.30
N HIS A 39 3.82 18.78 -37.04
CA HIS A 39 4.85 19.75 -36.70
C HIS A 39 6.02 18.99 -36.06
N GLY A 40 7.12 18.93 -36.80
CA GLY A 40 8.42 18.57 -36.27
C GLY A 40 9.10 19.73 -35.55
N VAL A 41 10.29 19.42 -35.03
CA VAL A 41 11.27 20.31 -34.37
C VAL A 41 10.87 20.57 -32.91
N GLU A 42 11.65 20.26 -31.87
CA GLU A 42 13.09 20.39 -31.69
C GLU A 42 13.57 19.49 -30.52
N GLY A 43 14.79 18.98 -30.60
CA GLY A 43 15.38 18.11 -29.57
C GLY A 43 15.65 18.84 -28.25
N GLN A 44 14.98 18.41 -27.18
CA GLN A 44 15.37 18.79 -25.82
C GLN A 44 16.52 17.90 -25.34
N LYS A 45 17.71 18.50 -25.31
CA LYS A 45 18.86 18.04 -24.54
C LYS A 45 18.42 17.70 -23.10
N ALA A 46 18.70 16.48 -22.67
CA ALA A 46 18.70 16.13 -21.25
C ALA A 46 19.84 16.89 -20.56
N ASP A 47 19.49 17.94 -19.83
CA ASP A 47 20.43 18.70 -19.00
C ASP A 47 20.56 17.97 -17.65
N THR A 48 21.53 17.06 -17.58
CA THR A 48 21.93 16.35 -16.36
C THR A 48 22.55 17.36 -15.39
N ARG A 49 21.72 17.98 -14.55
CA ARG A 49 22.20 18.80 -13.43
C ARG A 49 22.72 17.91 -12.29
N LEU A 50 23.99 17.54 -12.39
CA LEU A 50 24.82 17.23 -11.22
C LEU A 50 25.01 18.55 -10.46
N VAL A 51 24.36 18.68 -9.29
CA VAL A 51 24.62 19.78 -8.36
C VAL A 51 25.97 19.51 -7.69
N GLY A 52 27.04 19.99 -8.32
CA GLY A 52 28.30 20.23 -7.65
C GLY A 52 28.14 21.44 -6.72
N ILE A 53 28.33 21.22 -5.43
CA ILE A 53 28.39 22.31 -4.44
C ILE A 53 29.70 23.06 -4.68
N GLN A 54 29.66 24.10 -5.51
CA GLN A 54 30.74 25.09 -5.62
C GLN A 54 30.52 26.15 -4.54
N HIS A 55 31.37 26.10 -3.50
CA HIS A 55 31.49 27.17 -2.53
C HIS A 55 32.20 28.37 -3.20
N PRO A 56 31.65 29.59 -3.14
CA PRO A 56 32.39 30.78 -3.54
C PRO A 56 33.51 31.06 -2.53
N SER A 57 34.76 30.95 -2.98
CA SER A 57 35.94 31.43 -2.27
C SER A 57 35.96 32.96 -2.28
N HIS A 58 35.45 33.58 -1.21
CA HIS A 58 35.76 34.97 -0.89
C HIS A 58 36.96 35.01 0.06
N SER A 59 38.11 35.43 -0.47
CA SER A 59 39.33 35.75 0.26
C SER A 59 39.26 37.19 0.80
N HIS A 60 39.18 37.33 2.13
CA HIS A 60 39.50 38.58 2.84
C HIS A 60 40.65 38.34 3.82
N PRO A 61 41.60 39.29 3.96
CA PRO A 61 42.77 39.13 4.80
C PRO A 61 42.47 39.39 6.30
N ILE A 62 42.84 38.39 7.10
CA ILE A 62 43.53 38.40 8.40
C ILE A 62 43.34 39.63 9.31
N THR A 63 42.65 39.40 10.45
CA THR A 63 43.14 39.83 11.78
C THR A 63 42.73 38.77 12.83
N THR A 64 43.73 38.11 13.41
CA THR A 64 43.63 37.16 14.52
C THR A 64 43.18 37.83 15.83
N PRO A 65 42.38 37.14 16.65
CA PRO A 65 42.94 36.72 17.94
C PRO A 65 42.62 35.27 18.30
N SER A 66 43.63 34.63 18.88
CA SER A 66 43.69 33.25 19.38
C SER A 66 42.54 32.86 20.31
N LYS A 67 41.90 31.72 20.05
CA LYS A 67 41.08 30.96 21.03
C LYS A 67 40.85 29.51 20.57
N PRO A 68 40.46 28.60 21.48
CA PRO A 68 41.14 27.35 21.78
C PRO A 68 40.77 26.22 20.81
N SER A 69 41.75 25.34 20.59
CA SER A 69 41.61 24.05 19.93
C SER A 69 40.51 23.22 20.61
N LEU A 70 39.37 23.09 19.94
CA LEU A 70 38.34 22.10 20.26
C LEU A 70 38.52 20.95 19.26
N SER A 71 39.06 19.84 19.76
CA SER A 71 39.13 18.57 19.07
C SER A 71 37.72 18.19 18.57
N PRO A 72 37.56 17.75 17.31
CA PRO A 72 36.28 17.21 16.84
C PRO A 72 36.08 15.84 17.49
N THR A 73 35.43 15.82 18.67
CA THR A 73 34.93 14.59 19.28
C THR A 73 33.87 14.02 18.36
N SER A 74 34.29 13.05 17.55
CA SER A 74 33.42 12.25 16.70
C SER A 74 32.58 11.36 17.61
N HIS A 75 31.49 11.91 18.15
CA HIS A 75 30.46 11.12 18.79
C HIS A 75 29.76 10.32 17.70
N LEU A 76 30.28 9.11 17.44
CA LEU A 76 29.52 8.02 16.86
C LEU A 76 28.27 7.86 17.71
N ALA A 77 27.17 8.48 17.27
CA ALA A 77 25.85 8.28 17.84
C ALA A 77 25.49 6.82 17.57
N THR A 78 25.79 5.96 18.53
CA THR A 78 25.23 4.61 18.60
C THR A 78 23.72 4.78 18.60
N TYR A 79 23.09 4.52 17.44
CA TYR A 79 21.64 4.46 17.32
C TYR A 79 21.15 3.25 18.11
N SER A 80 21.01 3.44 19.43
CA SER A 80 20.34 2.48 20.31
C SER A 80 18.91 2.33 19.80
N SER A 81 18.63 1.18 19.21
CA SER A 81 17.28 0.86 18.72
C SER A 81 16.31 1.01 19.90
N PRO A 82 15.25 1.83 19.78
CA PRO A 82 14.35 2.10 20.90
C PRO A 82 13.77 0.79 21.41
N THR A 83 13.96 0.53 22.71
CA THR A 83 13.43 -0.66 23.36
C THR A 83 11.91 -0.71 23.13
N PRO A 84 11.36 -1.80 22.56
CA PRO A 84 9.94 -1.88 22.26
C PRO A 84 9.13 -1.72 23.54
N SER A 85 8.10 -0.87 23.51
CA SER A 85 7.24 -0.64 24.67
C SER A 85 6.59 -1.95 25.13
N LYS A 86 6.35 -2.09 26.44
CA LYS A 86 5.69 -3.27 27.04
C LYS A 86 4.39 -3.64 26.32
N GLN A 87 3.60 -2.64 25.93
CA GLN A 87 2.37 -2.81 25.16
C GLN A 87 2.60 -3.46 23.78
N ARG A 88 3.69 -3.11 23.09
CA ARG A 88 4.06 -3.73 21.80
C ARG A 88 4.44 -5.20 22.02
N GLN A 89 5.23 -5.49 23.05
CA GLN A 89 5.63 -6.86 23.38
C GLN A 89 4.43 -7.76 23.73
N GLU A 90 3.47 -7.25 24.51
CA GLU A 90 2.25 -7.99 24.84
C GLU A 90 1.37 -8.23 23.62
N ALA A 91 1.24 -7.23 22.73
CA ALA A 91 0.49 -7.36 21.48
C ALA A 91 1.11 -8.43 20.57
N THR A 92 2.45 -8.44 20.41
CA THR A 92 3.13 -9.42 19.57
C THR A 92 3.12 -10.82 20.19
N ALA A 93 3.26 -10.95 21.51
CA ALA A 93 3.18 -12.22 22.22
C ALA A 93 1.82 -12.92 22.04
N LYS A 94 0.71 -12.17 22.02
CA LYS A 94 -0.63 -12.71 21.78
C LYS A 94 -0.81 -13.25 20.35
N VAL A 95 -0.12 -12.67 19.38
CA VAL A 95 -0.25 -13.06 17.97
C VAL A 95 0.51 -14.36 17.67
N ARG A 96 1.67 -14.58 18.29
CA ARG A 96 2.55 -15.74 18.02
C ARG A 96 1.86 -17.11 18.12
N PRO A 97 1.14 -17.47 19.19
CA PRO A 97 0.47 -18.78 19.29
C PRO A 97 -0.61 -18.99 18.22
N SER A 98 -1.22 -17.91 17.75
CA SER A 98 -2.31 -17.99 16.77
C SER A 98 -1.84 -18.31 15.36
N ILE A 99 -0.57 -18.05 15.04
CA ILE A 99 -0.01 -18.22 13.69
C ILE A 99 0.14 -19.69 13.30
N ALA A 100 0.22 -20.62 14.27
CA ALA A 100 0.32 -22.05 14.00
C ALA A 100 -0.97 -22.68 13.42
N ARG A 101 -2.11 -21.98 13.48
CA ARG A 101 -3.39 -22.48 12.96
C ARG A 101 -3.40 -22.46 11.43
N SER A 102 -4.17 -23.36 10.81
CA SER A 102 -4.42 -23.33 9.35
C SER A 102 -4.98 -21.97 8.91
N TRP A 103 -4.57 -21.45 7.75
CA TRP A 103 -5.01 -20.15 7.22
C TRP A 103 -6.53 -19.92 7.29
N ARG A 104 -7.35 -20.94 7.00
CA ARG A 104 -8.81 -20.85 7.01
C ARG A 104 -9.39 -20.53 8.40
N LYS A 105 -8.71 -20.95 9.47
CA LYS A 105 -9.12 -20.76 10.88
C LYS A 105 -8.62 -19.44 11.48
N LEU A 106 -7.77 -18.69 10.76
CA LEU A 106 -7.27 -17.41 11.21
C LEU A 106 -8.31 -16.30 11.00
N TRP A 107 -8.41 -15.42 12.00
CA TRP A 107 -9.20 -14.20 11.91
C TRP A 107 -8.54 -13.22 10.93
N PRO A 108 -9.27 -12.23 10.35
CA PRO A 108 -8.71 -11.32 9.35
C PRO A 108 -7.41 -10.63 9.79
N HIS A 109 -7.35 -10.14 11.02
CA HIS A 109 -6.16 -9.46 11.56
C HIS A 109 -4.98 -10.46 11.74
N GLN A 110 -5.24 -11.70 12.15
CA GLN A 110 -4.23 -12.75 12.25
C GLN A 110 -3.68 -13.15 10.87
N LYS A 111 -4.53 -13.18 9.84
CA LYS A 111 -4.10 -13.39 8.45
C LYS A 111 -3.17 -12.28 7.99
N LEU A 112 -3.48 -11.03 8.33
CA LEU A 112 -2.63 -9.89 8.01
C LEU A 112 -1.27 -9.98 8.72
N ALA A 113 -1.26 -10.30 10.02
CA ALA A 113 -0.02 -10.50 10.78
C ALA A 113 0.85 -11.62 10.17
N ARG A 114 0.23 -12.75 9.80
CA ARG A 114 0.93 -13.86 9.15
C ARG A 114 1.48 -13.47 7.77
N ALA A 115 0.75 -12.64 7.01
CA ALA A 115 1.24 -12.10 5.75
C ALA A 115 2.44 -11.16 5.93
N PHE A 116 2.49 -10.39 7.01
CA PHE A 116 3.62 -9.51 7.32
C PHE A 116 4.87 -10.32 7.68
N LEU A 117 4.71 -11.37 8.50
CA LEU A 117 5.79 -12.32 8.80
C LEU A 117 6.30 -13.03 7.55
N ALA A 118 5.38 -13.48 6.68
CA ALA A 118 5.77 -14.11 5.42
C ALA A 118 6.52 -13.13 4.51
N ALA A 119 6.13 -11.85 4.48
CA ALA A 119 6.86 -10.83 3.72
C ALA A 119 8.27 -10.61 4.29
N GLU A 120 8.42 -10.41 5.60
CA GLU A 120 9.73 -10.26 6.27
C GLU A 120 10.65 -11.46 6.02
N ALA A 121 10.13 -12.69 6.11
CA ALA A 121 10.90 -13.90 5.82
C ALA A 121 11.42 -13.97 4.37
N GLN A 122 10.84 -13.19 3.45
CA GLN A 122 11.25 -13.08 2.05
C GLN A 122 12.03 -11.78 1.76
N GLY A 123 12.52 -11.09 2.80
CA GLY A 123 13.21 -9.80 2.66
C GLY A 123 12.29 -8.64 2.29
N GLY A 124 10.99 -8.76 2.53
CA GLY A 124 10.00 -7.75 2.18
C GLY A 124 10.31 -6.36 2.76
N ILE A 125 9.72 -5.34 2.15
CA ILE A 125 9.83 -3.95 2.56
C ILE A 125 8.49 -3.44 3.08
N SER A 126 8.54 -2.51 4.03
CA SER A 126 7.38 -1.76 4.47
C SER A 126 7.08 -0.63 3.49
N PHE A 127 5.81 -0.24 3.39
CA PHE A 127 5.45 0.97 2.67
C PHE A 127 4.33 1.75 3.36
N THR A 128 4.36 3.06 3.17
CA THR A 128 3.27 3.99 3.47
C THR A 128 2.81 4.65 2.18
N LEU A 129 1.50 4.73 1.96
CA LEU A 129 0.93 5.39 0.78
C LEU A 129 -0.12 6.41 1.19
N ASN A 130 0.15 7.68 0.91
CA ASN A 130 -0.82 8.76 1.04
C ASN A 130 -1.85 8.67 -0.10
N LEU A 131 -3.12 8.95 0.19
CA LEU A 131 -4.16 8.96 -0.83
C LEU A 131 -4.55 10.39 -1.19
N SER A 132 -4.78 10.62 -2.49
CA SER A 132 -5.33 11.88 -2.98
C SER A 132 -6.77 12.09 -2.47
N PRO A 133 -7.22 13.34 -2.24
CA PRO A 133 -8.57 13.62 -1.79
C PRO A 133 -9.66 13.01 -2.70
N ARG A 134 -9.43 13.04 -4.02
CA ARG A 134 -10.34 12.41 -5.00
C ARG A 134 -10.44 10.91 -4.80
N LEU A 135 -9.30 10.23 -4.62
CA LEU A 135 -9.29 8.78 -4.40
C LEU A 135 -9.92 8.43 -3.05
N GLN A 136 -9.63 9.20 -2.00
CA GLN A 136 -10.27 9.05 -0.69
C GLN A 136 -11.80 9.11 -0.80
N ALA A 137 -12.35 10.12 -1.49
CA ALA A 137 -13.80 10.21 -1.72
C ALA A 137 -14.35 9.00 -2.50
N THR A 138 -13.59 8.52 -3.49
CA THR A 138 -13.95 7.32 -4.27
C THR A 138 -13.99 6.06 -3.39
N LEU A 139 -13.01 5.90 -2.50
CA LEU A 139 -12.92 4.76 -1.59
C LEU A 139 -14.01 4.80 -0.52
N SER A 140 -14.31 5.99 0.04
CA SER A 140 -15.40 6.16 1.00
C SER A 140 -16.78 5.82 0.42
N GLY A 141 -16.97 5.96 -0.90
CA GLY A 141 -18.19 5.56 -1.59
C GLY A 141 -18.24 4.07 -2.00
N SER A 142 -17.18 3.30 -1.78
CA SER A 142 -17.10 1.90 -2.21
C SER A 142 -17.58 0.94 -1.11
N PRO A 143 -18.38 -0.10 -1.43
CA PRO A 143 -18.73 -1.15 -0.47
C PRO A 143 -17.54 -2.07 -0.11
N ASP A 144 -16.44 -1.97 -0.86
CA ASP A 144 -15.21 -2.74 -0.64
C ASP A 144 -13.98 -1.88 -1.01
N PRO A 145 -13.61 -0.92 -0.15
CA PRO A 145 -12.51 0.01 -0.44
C PRO A 145 -11.17 -0.71 -0.51
N ALA A 146 -10.92 -1.74 0.31
CA ALA A 146 -9.67 -2.49 0.27
C ALA A 146 -9.50 -3.25 -1.05
N ARG A 147 -10.56 -3.88 -1.57
CA ARG A 147 -10.48 -4.53 -2.88
C ARG A 147 -10.36 -3.52 -4.02
N LEU A 148 -11.08 -2.40 -3.96
CA LEU A 148 -10.94 -1.35 -4.96
C LEU A 148 -9.51 -0.78 -4.99
N GLN A 149 -8.94 -0.48 -3.82
CA GLN A 149 -7.56 0.01 -3.72
C GLN A 149 -6.53 -1.02 -4.19
N SER A 150 -6.77 -2.31 -3.92
CA SER A 150 -5.88 -3.35 -4.40
C SER A 150 -5.85 -3.45 -5.93
N HIS A 151 -6.97 -3.17 -6.62
CA HIS A 151 -6.98 -3.07 -8.07
C HIS A 151 -6.11 -1.93 -8.60
N TYR A 152 -6.13 -0.77 -7.95
CA TYR A 152 -5.25 0.35 -8.30
C TYR A 152 -3.77 -0.02 -8.11
N ILE A 153 -3.41 -0.56 -6.94
CA ILE A 153 -2.04 -0.98 -6.63
C ILE A 153 -1.54 -2.05 -7.61
N ASN A 154 -2.29 -3.14 -7.79
CA ASN A 154 -1.88 -4.23 -8.68
C ASN A 154 -1.75 -3.77 -10.13
N ARG A 155 -2.61 -2.85 -10.59
CA ARG A 155 -2.49 -2.31 -11.95
C ARG A 155 -1.19 -1.53 -12.13
N GLU A 156 -0.84 -0.64 -11.21
CA GLU A 156 0.38 0.17 -11.35
C GLU A 156 1.64 -0.66 -11.10
N LEU A 157 1.65 -1.60 -10.15
CA LEU A 157 2.80 -2.49 -9.91
C LEU A 157 3.09 -3.39 -11.12
N ARG A 158 2.06 -3.95 -11.77
CA ARG A 158 2.24 -4.78 -12.96
C ARG A 158 2.83 -4.02 -14.15
N LYS A 159 2.47 -2.75 -14.32
CA LYS A 159 3.07 -1.90 -15.36
C LYS A 159 4.55 -1.62 -15.11
N ALA A 160 4.97 -1.62 -13.84
CA ALA A 160 6.32 -1.25 -13.45
C ALA A 160 7.29 -2.44 -13.34
N THR A 161 6.79 -3.66 -13.14
CA THR A 161 7.63 -4.82 -12.77
C THR A 161 7.42 -6.05 -13.66
N ASP A 162 6.55 -5.96 -14.67
CA ASP A 162 6.13 -7.05 -15.57
C ASP A 162 5.64 -8.34 -14.87
N SER A 163 5.46 -8.29 -13.55
CA SER A 163 5.15 -9.44 -12.71
C SER A 163 4.19 -9.06 -11.58
N ALA A 164 3.63 -10.07 -10.94
CA ALA A 164 2.72 -9.86 -9.82
C ALA A 164 3.51 -9.73 -8.51
N VAL A 165 3.72 -8.49 -8.05
CA VAL A 165 4.35 -8.21 -6.76
C VAL A 165 3.46 -8.71 -5.61
N PRO A 166 3.96 -9.55 -4.67
CA PRO A 166 3.27 -9.89 -3.43
C PRO A 166 3.20 -8.70 -2.49
N TYR A 167 2.00 -8.34 -2.03
CA TYR A 167 1.79 -7.28 -1.05
C TYR A 167 0.58 -7.52 -0.14
N ALA A 168 0.55 -6.81 0.98
CA ALA A 168 -0.61 -6.65 1.85
C ALA A 168 -0.64 -5.22 2.41
N PHE A 169 -1.83 -4.73 2.78
CA PHE A 169 -1.98 -3.42 3.40
C PHE A 169 -3.20 -3.35 4.32
N THR A 170 -3.21 -2.30 5.15
CA THR A 170 -4.39 -1.81 5.87
C THR A 170 -4.56 -0.31 5.63
N PHE A 171 -5.80 0.17 5.70
CA PHE A 171 -6.06 1.59 5.82
C PHE A 171 -5.77 2.09 7.25
N GLU A 172 -5.34 3.34 7.33
CA GLU A 172 -5.32 4.16 8.54
C GLU A 172 -5.88 5.55 8.21
N VAL A 173 -6.48 6.18 9.23
CA VAL A 173 -6.92 7.57 9.16
C VAL A 173 -6.05 8.39 10.10
N SER A 174 -5.30 9.33 9.52
CA SER A 174 -4.50 10.28 10.29
C SER A 174 -5.36 11.17 11.20
N PRO A 175 -4.80 11.82 12.22
CA PRO A 175 -5.51 12.79 13.05
C PRO A 175 -6.22 13.89 12.26
N ALA A 176 -5.65 14.29 11.10
CA ALA A 176 -6.21 15.28 10.19
C ALA A 176 -7.34 14.74 9.29
N GLY A 177 -7.82 13.52 9.50
CA GLY A 177 -8.90 12.91 8.71
C GLY A 177 -8.46 12.49 7.30
N ARG A 178 -7.16 12.35 7.05
CA ARG A 178 -6.63 11.87 5.76
C ARG A 178 -6.45 10.36 5.80
N LEU A 179 -6.90 9.70 4.74
CA LEU A 179 -6.75 8.28 4.53
C LEU A 179 -5.37 7.97 3.93
N HIS A 180 -4.67 7.00 4.52
CA HIS A 180 -3.42 6.47 4.00
C HIS A 180 -3.37 4.95 4.18
N LEU A 181 -2.43 4.31 3.49
CA LEU A 181 -2.18 2.88 3.62
C LEU A 181 -0.87 2.65 4.34
N HIS A 182 -0.83 1.61 5.16
CA HIS A 182 0.40 0.98 5.59
C HIS A 182 0.41 -0.47 5.15
N GLY A 183 1.53 -0.92 4.63
CA GLY A 183 1.63 -2.25 4.10
C GLY A 183 3.02 -2.81 4.08
N VAL A 184 3.12 -3.97 3.46
CA VAL A 184 4.34 -4.69 3.15
C VAL A 184 4.27 -5.19 1.72
N LEU A 185 5.40 -5.28 1.05
CA LEU A 185 5.52 -5.95 -0.24
C LEU A 185 6.83 -6.72 -0.34
N VAL A 186 6.89 -7.71 -1.20
CA VAL A 186 8.09 -8.52 -1.48
C VAL A 186 8.58 -8.15 -2.88
N PRO A 187 9.65 -7.36 -3.02
CA PRO A 187 10.15 -7.00 -4.34
C PRO A 187 10.83 -8.21 -5.00
N GLY A 188 10.75 -8.32 -6.33
CA GLY A 188 11.46 -9.36 -7.08
C GLY A 188 12.96 -9.12 -7.19
N SER A 189 13.41 -7.89 -6.92
CA SER A 189 14.79 -7.45 -6.94
C SER A 189 14.98 -6.27 -5.98
N PHE A 190 16.18 -6.12 -5.41
CA PHE A 190 16.57 -4.97 -4.58
C PHE A 190 17.43 -3.95 -5.32
N GLU A 191 17.59 -4.11 -6.64
CA GLU A 191 18.24 -3.12 -7.49
C GLU A 191 17.52 -1.77 -7.39
N GLU A 192 18.28 -0.68 -7.33
CA GLU A 192 17.77 0.66 -7.05
C GLU A 192 16.67 1.08 -8.03
N ASP A 193 16.90 0.90 -9.33
CA ASP A 193 15.93 1.23 -10.39
C ASP A 193 14.61 0.48 -10.23
N TYR A 194 14.67 -0.78 -9.80
CA TYR A 194 13.49 -1.61 -9.58
C TYR A 194 12.69 -1.12 -8.36
N ILE A 195 13.37 -0.76 -7.28
CA ILE A 195 12.74 -0.18 -6.09
C ILE A 195 12.12 1.19 -6.39
N LEU A 196 12.81 2.04 -7.16
CA LEU A 196 12.29 3.33 -7.61
C LEU A 196 11.06 3.16 -8.51
N ALA A 197 11.03 2.14 -9.36
CA ALA A 197 9.86 1.81 -10.18
C ALA A 197 8.66 1.39 -9.32
N ILE A 198 8.88 0.59 -8.26
CA ILE A 198 7.85 0.24 -7.28
C ILE A 198 7.34 1.48 -6.54
N ASP A 199 8.24 2.35 -6.05
CA ASP A 199 7.87 3.56 -5.34
C ASP A 199 6.97 4.46 -6.22
N ARG A 200 7.39 4.71 -7.47
CA ARG A 200 6.61 5.47 -8.44
C ARG A 200 5.24 4.83 -8.71
N ALA A 201 5.18 3.51 -8.85
CA ALA A 201 3.94 2.78 -9.06
C ALA A 201 2.97 2.90 -7.87
N LEU A 202 3.48 2.81 -6.63
CA LEU A 202 2.68 3.05 -5.43
C LEU A 202 2.17 4.49 -5.40
N GLY A 203 3.03 5.47 -5.67
CA GLY A 203 2.63 6.88 -5.78
C GLY A 203 1.49 7.09 -6.78
N ASN A 204 1.58 6.49 -7.96
CA ASN A 204 0.52 6.52 -8.97
C ASN A 204 -0.78 5.87 -8.48
N ALA A 205 -0.69 4.75 -7.74
CA ALA A 205 -1.84 4.07 -7.16
C ALA A 205 -2.53 4.85 -6.03
N GLY A 206 -1.84 5.81 -5.40
CA GLY A 206 -2.42 6.78 -4.45
C GLY A 206 -3.23 7.90 -5.12
N GLY A 207 -3.21 7.95 -6.45
CA GLY A 207 -3.90 8.96 -7.27
C GLY A 207 -3.12 10.27 -7.39
N LYS A 208 -3.56 11.12 -8.32
CA LYS A 208 -2.92 12.40 -8.62
C LYS A 208 -3.15 13.39 -7.48
N LEU A 209 -2.08 13.84 -6.83
CA LEU A 209 -2.13 14.98 -5.93
C LEU A 209 -2.24 16.27 -6.76
N LYS A 210 -3.41 16.94 -6.72
CA LYS A 210 -3.59 18.25 -7.36
C LYS A 210 -2.98 19.35 -6.46
N ALA A 211 -1.73 19.72 -6.69
CA ALA A 211 -1.30 21.11 -6.46
C ALA A 211 0.10 21.39 -7.03
N ALA A 212 0.23 22.60 -7.60
CA ALA A 212 1.47 23.20 -8.10
C ALA A 212 2.57 23.38 -7.03
N ASN A 213 2.25 23.17 -5.74
CA ASN A 213 3.20 23.26 -4.60
C ASN A 213 3.54 21.90 -3.96
N ILE A 214 3.16 20.78 -4.58
CA ILE A 214 3.47 19.41 -4.12
C ILE A 214 4.73 18.92 -4.83
N THR A 215 5.77 19.74 -4.83
CA THR A 215 7.12 19.30 -5.16
C THR A 215 7.82 18.66 -3.95
N ARG A 216 7.17 18.60 -2.77
CA ARG A 216 7.80 18.14 -1.51
C ARG A 216 7.09 17.03 -0.72
N LEU A 217 5.84 16.68 -1.02
CA LEU A 217 5.18 15.56 -0.32
C LEU A 217 5.36 14.29 -1.15
N THR A 218 6.23 13.39 -0.69
CA THR A 218 6.34 12.05 -1.26
C THR A 218 5.03 11.31 -1.01
N GLN A 219 4.40 10.87 -2.09
CA GLN A 219 3.12 10.18 -2.04
C GLN A 219 3.28 8.79 -1.43
N SER A 220 4.42 8.16 -1.66
CA SER A 220 4.83 6.87 -1.10
C SER A 220 6.11 7.01 -0.29
N TYR A 221 6.28 6.11 0.66
CA TYR A 221 7.51 5.91 1.41
C TYR A 221 7.78 4.42 1.46
N LEU A 222 9.01 4.02 1.15
CA LEU A 222 9.49 2.65 1.30
C LEU A 222 10.48 2.58 2.47
N GLY A 223 10.42 1.51 3.24
CA GLY A 223 11.33 1.27 4.35
C GLY A 223 11.67 -0.20 4.49
N THR A 224 12.76 -0.51 5.18
CA THR A 224 13.06 -1.89 5.56
C THR A 224 11.96 -2.44 6.49
N LEU A 225 11.81 -3.77 6.55
CA LEU A 225 10.86 -4.44 7.44
C LEU A 225 11.62 -5.35 8.44
N PRO A 226 12.28 -4.79 9.47
CA PRO A 226 13.07 -5.58 10.42
C PRO A 226 12.28 -6.18 11.59
N ASP A 227 11.01 -5.78 11.79
CA ASP A 227 10.11 -6.36 12.79
C ASP A 227 8.67 -6.32 12.26
N ALA A 228 8.30 -7.34 11.49
CA ALA A 228 6.97 -7.47 10.89
C ALA A 228 5.84 -7.42 11.93
N LEU A 229 6.03 -8.06 13.08
CA LEU A 229 5.01 -8.09 14.13
C LEU A 229 4.86 -6.72 14.82
N GLY A 230 5.97 -6.03 15.00
CA GLY A 230 5.95 -4.66 15.49
C GLY A 230 5.33 -3.67 14.51
N TRP A 231 5.62 -3.81 13.21
CA TRP A 231 4.97 -3.05 12.15
C TRP A 231 3.46 -3.33 12.13
N TYR A 232 3.07 -4.61 12.21
CA TYR A 232 1.67 -5.02 12.33
C TYR A 232 0.99 -4.43 13.59
N ALA A 233 1.64 -4.50 14.75
CA ALA A 233 1.10 -3.95 16.00
C ALA A 233 0.95 -2.42 15.95
N TYR A 234 1.87 -1.74 15.24
CA TYR A 234 1.79 -0.30 15.01
C TYR A 234 0.54 0.05 14.20
N ILE A 235 0.30 -0.63 13.06
CA ILE A 235 -0.82 -0.33 12.17
C ILE A 235 -2.20 -0.72 12.73
N GLN A 236 -2.26 -1.76 13.58
CA GLN A 236 -3.53 -2.24 14.15
C GLN A 236 -4.22 -1.20 15.05
N LYS A 237 -3.47 -0.26 15.62
CA LYS A 237 -4.01 0.77 16.54
C LYS A 237 -5.11 1.63 15.92
N GLN A 238 -5.15 1.73 14.59
CA GLN A 238 -6.06 2.61 13.86
C GLN A 238 -7.07 1.84 13.00
N GLY A 239 -7.11 0.51 13.09
CA GLY A 239 -7.99 -0.32 12.26
C GLY A 239 -9.47 0.02 12.45
N ASP A 240 -9.91 0.14 13.71
CA ASP A 240 -11.32 0.48 14.03
C ASP A 240 -11.69 1.88 13.55
N ARG A 241 -10.77 2.83 13.67
CA ARG A 241 -10.96 4.20 13.18
C ARG A 241 -11.10 4.23 11.65
N ALA A 242 -10.28 3.45 10.94
CA ALA A 242 -10.39 3.32 9.49
C ALA A 242 -11.71 2.66 9.08
N ALA A 243 -12.15 1.62 9.82
CA ALA A 243 -13.42 0.95 9.56
C ALA A 243 -14.62 1.87 9.76
N GLN A 244 -14.61 2.65 10.85
CA GLN A 244 -15.62 3.68 11.11
C GLN A 244 -15.62 4.76 10.02
N PHE A 245 -14.44 5.25 9.62
CA PHE A 245 -14.31 6.28 8.59
C PHE A 245 -14.82 5.83 7.22
N LEU A 246 -14.59 4.56 6.87
CA LEU A 246 -15.00 3.99 5.59
C LEU A 246 -16.40 3.34 5.64
N GLY A 247 -17.04 3.27 6.81
CA GLY A 247 -18.34 2.61 6.98
C GLY A 247 -18.32 1.11 6.72
N THR A 248 -17.16 0.45 6.83
CA THR A 248 -17.01 -0.98 6.51
C THR A 248 -15.80 -1.61 7.20
N ASN A 249 -15.88 -2.90 7.54
CA ASN A 249 -14.77 -3.66 8.12
C ASN A 249 -13.76 -4.14 7.07
N LYS A 250 -13.99 -3.85 5.78
CA LYS A 250 -13.12 -4.25 4.67
C LYS A 250 -11.98 -3.25 4.49
N VAL A 251 -11.13 -3.15 5.52
CA VAL A 251 -10.03 -2.17 5.58
C VAL A 251 -8.64 -2.77 5.39
N THR A 252 -8.57 -4.08 5.15
CA THR A 252 -7.31 -4.80 4.94
C THR A 252 -7.36 -5.61 3.65
N PHE A 253 -6.21 -5.79 3.01
CA PHE A 253 -6.08 -6.61 1.81
C PHE A 253 -4.78 -7.41 1.83
N ILE A 254 -4.84 -8.64 1.31
CA ILE A 254 -3.69 -9.53 1.12
C ILE A 254 -3.76 -10.06 -0.30
N SER A 255 -2.73 -9.79 -1.11
CA SER A 255 -2.62 -10.29 -2.48
C SER A 255 -2.61 -11.82 -2.52
N ALA A 256 -3.09 -12.39 -3.63
CA ALA A 256 -3.09 -13.84 -3.80
C ALA A 256 -1.68 -14.44 -3.79
N SER A 257 -0.69 -13.73 -4.34
CA SER A 257 0.73 -14.11 -4.33
C SER A 257 1.29 -14.14 -2.91
N LEU A 258 1.07 -13.10 -2.11
CA LEU A 258 1.54 -13.11 -0.71
C LEU A 258 0.80 -14.14 0.15
N ARG A 259 -0.49 -14.35 -0.10
CA ARG A 259 -1.26 -15.42 0.57
C ARG A 259 -0.69 -16.81 0.32
N LYS A 260 -0.18 -17.09 -0.89
CA LYS A 260 0.48 -18.38 -1.20
C LYS A 260 1.75 -18.60 -0.38
N MET A 261 2.48 -17.54 -0.06
CA MET A 261 3.67 -17.58 0.80
C MET A 261 3.33 -17.82 2.28
N CYS A 262 2.08 -17.62 2.66
CA CYS A 262 1.62 -17.86 4.03
C CYS A 262 1.20 -19.31 4.28
N ALA A 263 1.05 -20.12 3.23
CA ALA A 263 0.49 -21.46 3.30
C ALA A 263 1.46 -22.45 3.96
#